data_AF-A0A0F0C2G9-F1
#
_entry.id   AF-A0A0F0C2G9-F1
#
_cell.length_a   1.000
_cell.length_b   1.000
_cell.length_c   1.000
_cell.angle_alpha   90.00
_cell.angle_beta   90.00
_cell.angle_gamma   90.00
#
_symmetry.space_group_name_H-M   'P 1'
#
loop_
_entity.id
_entity.type
_entity.pdbx_description
1 polymer ?
#
loop_
_entity_poly.entity_id
_entity_poly.type
_entity_poly.pdbx_seq_one_letter_code
_entity_poly.pdbx_strand_id
1 'polypeptide(L)'
;MKKFKWMIALIVVLLLTTMFGMTAFASNTGNVAGAVEGTWKAASSQIKTVVNNVVFPAIDLVLAVLFFVKVATAYMDYRKHGQIEWAPAAILFAGLVFSLFAPMYVWQIVGI
;
A
#
# COMPACT_ATOMS: atom_id res chain seq x y z
N MET A 1 1.88 10.89 -69.33
CA MET A 1 2.79 9.92 -68.67
C MET A 1 3.37 10.39 -67.34
N LYS A 2 3.98 11.59 -67.23
CA LYS A 2 4.59 12.05 -65.95
C LYS A 2 3.59 12.15 -64.81
N LYS A 3 2.41 12.76 -65.02
CA LYS A 3 1.36 12.93 -63.99
C LYS A 3 0.83 11.60 -63.42
N PHE A 4 0.73 10.57 -64.25
CA PHE A 4 0.32 9.23 -63.85
C PHE A 4 1.36 8.54 -62.95
N LYS A 5 2.66 8.71 -63.25
CA LYS A 5 3.75 8.22 -62.38
C LYS A 5 3.76 8.89 -61.01
N TRP A 6 3.51 10.21 -60.96
CA TRP A 6 3.38 10.95 -59.70
C TRP A 6 2.16 10.53 -58.89
N MET A 7 1.03 10.26 -59.55
CA MET A 7 -0.17 9.75 -58.89
C MET A 7 0.04 8.36 -58.27
N ILE A 8 0.70 7.45 -59.01
CA ILE A 8 1.07 6.13 -58.47
C ILE A 8 2.05 6.26 -57.30
N ALA A 9 3.06 7.12 -57.41
CA ALA A 9 4.00 7.35 -56.32
C ALA A 9 3.30 7.86 -55.06
N LEU A 10 2.33 8.77 -55.19
CA LEU A 10 1.56 9.30 -54.08
C LEU A 10 0.68 8.23 -53.42
N ILE A 11 0.03 7.39 -54.23
CA ILE A 11 -0.75 6.24 -53.72
C ILE A 11 0.15 5.27 -52.96
N VAL A 12 1.32 4.94 -53.51
CA VAL A 12 2.29 4.04 -52.85
C VAL A 12 2.77 4.63 -51.52
N VAL A 13 3.09 5.93 -51.47
CA VAL A 13 3.49 6.59 -50.21
C VAL A 13 2.34 6.60 -49.20
N LEU A 14 1.11 6.84 -49.63
CA LEU A 14 -0.07 6.81 -48.75
C LEU A 14 -0.30 5.40 -48.18
N LEU A 15 -0.10 4.38 -49.00
CA LEU A 15 -0.27 2.97 -48.62
C LEU A 15 0.86 2.51 -47.68
N LEU A 16 2.10 2.93 -47.93
CA LEU A 16 3.21 2.69 -47.01
C LEU A 16 3.03 3.43 -45.68
N THR A 17 2.53 4.67 -45.70
CA THR A 17 2.28 5.42 -44.45
C THR A 17 1.12 4.85 -43.63
N THR A 18 0.09 4.28 -44.24
CA THR A 18 -0.95 3.56 -43.49
C THR A 18 -0.48 2.20 -42.98
N MET A 19 0.33 1.47 -43.76
CA MET A 19 0.90 0.18 -43.35
C MET A 19 1.93 0.32 -42.21
N PHE A 20 2.79 1.34 -42.26
CA PHE A 20 3.85 1.57 -41.28
C PHE A 20 3.48 2.61 -40.20
N GLY A 21 2.38 3.35 -40.34
CA GLY A 21 1.91 4.32 -39.36
C GLY A 21 1.24 3.70 -38.13
N MET A 22 0.82 2.43 -38.20
CA MET A 22 0.18 1.72 -37.08
C MET A 22 1.11 1.57 -35.86
N THR A 23 2.42 1.64 -36.04
CA THR A 23 3.40 1.56 -34.94
C THR A 23 3.53 2.85 -34.13
N ALA A 24 3.06 3.99 -34.65
CA ALA A 24 3.06 5.29 -33.96
C ALA A 24 1.74 5.60 -33.24
N PHE A 25 0.68 4.83 -33.49
CA PHE A 25 -0.54 4.93 -32.70
C PHE A 25 -0.34 4.19 -31.38
N ALA A 26 -0.09 4.94 -30.31
CA ALA A 26 -0.17 4.48 -28.91
C ALA A 26 -1.62 4.15 -28.49
N SER A 27 -2.40 3.52 -29.37
CA SER A 27 -3.86 3.51 -29.29
C SER A 27 -4.42 2.58 -28.20
N ASN A 28 -3.64 1.68 -27.58
CA ASN A 28 -4.11 0.89 -26.43
C ASN A 28 -2.99 0.23 -25.58
N THR A 29 -1.75 0.19 -26.06
CA THR A 29 -0.63 -0.50 -25.36
C THR A 29 0.39 0.46 -24.73
N GLY A 30 0.25 1.77 -24.97
CA GLY A 30 1.18 2.81 -24.50
C GLY A 30 0.79 3.48 -23.18
N ASN A 31 -0.14 2.91 -22.42
CA ASN A 31 -0.56 3.47 -21.13
C ASN A 31 0.41 3.05 -20.02
N VAL A 32 1.59 3.68 -20.00
CA VAL A 32 2.58 3.49 -18.93
C VAL A 32 1.95 3.76 -17.55
N ALA A 33 1.04 4.74 -17.46
CA ALA A 33 0.35 5.06 -16.21
C ALA A 33 -0.50 3.88 -15.70
N GLY A 34 -1.25 3.19 -16.56
CA GLY A 34 -2.06 2.03 -16.19
C GLY A 34 -1.22 0.81 -15.79
N ALA A 35 -0.09 0.58 -16.46
CA ALA A 35 0.84 -0.49 -16.08
C ALA A 35 1.49 -0.25 -14.70
N VAL A 36 1.87 1.00 -14.43
CA VAL A 36 2.42 1.42 -13.13
C VAL A 36 1.34 1.35 -12.04
N GLU A 37 0.12 1.82 -12.31
CA GLU A 37 -1.00 1.76 -11.36
C GLU A 37 -1.38 0.31 -11.01
N GLY A 38 -1.39 -0.59 -12.01
CA GLY A 38 -1.63 -2.02 -11.78
C GLY A 38 -0.56 -2.66 -10.91
N THR A 39 0.71 -2.32 -11.15
CA THR A 39 1.84 -2.80 -10.34
C THR A 39 1.77 -2.27 -8.91
N TRP A 40 1.44 -0.98 -8.74
CA TRP A 40 1.24 -0.38 -7.42
C TRP A 40 0.10 -1.05 -6.65
N LYS A 41 -1.06 -1.29 -7.28
CA LYS A 41 -2.20 -1.98 -6.64
C LYS A 41 -1.84 -3.39 -6.18
N ALA A 42 -1.07 -4.13 -6.99
CA ALA A 42 -0.61 -5.47 -6.60
C ALA A 42 0.34 -5.41 -5.39
N ALA A 43 1.32 -4.50 -5.43
CA ALA A 43 2.29 -4.33 -4.35
C ALA A 43 1.63 -3.83 -3.04
N SER A 44 0.74 -2.84 -3.13
CA SER A 44 0.03 -2.29 -1.96
C SER A 44 -0.87 -3.33 -1.29
N SER A 45 -1.51 -4.20 -2.07
CA SER A 45 -2.28 -5.33 -1.53
C SER A 45 -1.41 -6.31 -0.73
N GLN A 46 -0.20 -6.60 -1.20
CA GLN A 46 0.75 -7.45 -0.47
C GLN A 46 1.23 -6.79 0.82
N ILE A 47 1.57 -5.50 0.76
CA ILE A 47 1.96 -4.72 1.94
C ILE A 47 0.84 -4.75 2.98
N LYS A 48 -0.40 -4.47 2.57
CA LYS A 48 -1.57 -4.53 3.45
C LYS A 48 -1.74 -5.89 4.12
N THR A 49 -1.54 -6.95 3.36
CA THR A 49 -1.62 -8.33 3.87
C THR A 49 -0.54 -8.61 4.92
N VAL A 50 0.72 -8.30 4.63
CA VAL A 50 1.84 -8.53 5.56
C VAL A 50 1.69 -7.66 6.81
N VAL A 51 1.32 -6.40 6.65
CA VAL A 51 1.15 -5.48 7.78
C VAL A 51 0.01 -5.91 8.68
N ASN A 52 -1.15 -6.28 8.13
CA ASN A 52 -2.31 -6.73 8.93
C ASN A 52 -2.11 -8.09 9.58
N ASN A 53 -1.43 -9.04 8.92
CA ASN A 53 -1.34 -10.41 9.41
C ASN A 53 -0.05 -10.72 10.18
N VAL A 54 0.98 -9.87 10.06
CA VAL A 54 2.29 -10.12 10.70
C VAL A 54 2.70 -8.94 11.56
N VAL A 55 2.72 -7.73 11.01
CA VAL A 55 3.28 -6.56 11.72
C VAL A 55 2.41 -6.16 12.91
N PHE A 56 1.11 -5.92 12.69
CA PHE A 56 0.19 -5.57 13.76
C PHE A 56 0.08 -6.68 14.82
N PRO A 57 -0.12 -7.97 14.47
CA PRO A 57 -0.13 -9.04 15.47
C PRO A 57 1.16 -9.17 16.28
N ALA A 58 2.33 -8.93 15.67
CA ALA A 58 3.59 -8.94 16.40
C ALA A 58 3.68 -7.78 17.42
N ILE A 59 3.23 -6.58 17.03
CA ILE A 59 3.16 -5.42 17.93
C ILE A 59 2.15 -5.68 19.06
N ASP A 60 0.97 -6.21 18.73
CA ASP A 60 -0.08 -6.55 19.71
C ASP A 60 0.43 -7.52 20.77
N LEU A 61 1.18 -8.54 20.36
CA LEU A 61 1.77 -9.51 21.28
C LEU A 61 2.76 -8.84 22.24
N VAL A 62 3.68 -8.02 21.72
CA VAL A 62 4.68 -7.33 22.55
C VAL A 62 4.00 -6.37 23.53
N LEU A 63 3.05 -5.57 23.05
CA LEU A 63 2.31 -4.62 23.89
C LEU A 63 1.47 -5.33 24.96
N ALA A 64 0.80 -6.43 24.60
CA ALA A 64 0.02 -7.22 25.55
C ALA A 64 0.92 -7.81 26.65
N VAL A 65 2.05 -8.42 26.28
CA VAL A 65 3.00 -8.96 27.26
C VAL A 65 3.51 -7.86 28.19
N LEU A 66 3.94 -6.72 27.64
CA LEU A 66 4.41 -5.59 28.47
C LEU A 66 3.30 -5.05 29.37
N PHE A 67 2.07 -4.92 28.87
CA PHE A 67 0.93 -4.47 29.66
C PHE A 67 0.66 -5.39 30.84
N PHE A 68 0.57 -6.70 30.63
CA PHE A 68 0.32 -7.66 31.71
C PHE A 68 1.46 -7.73 32.72
N VAL A 69 2.72 -7.69 32.26
CA VAL A 69 3.88 -7.59 33.16
C VAL A 69 3.76 -6.33 34.01
N LYS A 70 3.39 -5.19 33.42
CA LYS A 70 3.34 -3.93 34.16
C LYS A 70 2.20 -3.86 35.16
N VAL A 71 1.04 -4.42 34.83
CA VAL A 71 -0.08 -4.63 35.76
C VAL A 71 0.34 -5.54 36.92
N ALA A 72 1.04 -6.65 36.64
CA ALA A 72 1.52 -7.56 37.67
C ALA A 72 2.53 -6.88 38.61
N THR A 73 3.48 -6.11 38.08
CA THR A 73 4.43 -5.35 38.91
C THR A 73 3.74 -4.26 39.72
N ALA A 74 2.78 -3.54 39.12
CA ALA A 74 2.00 -2.52 39.83
C ALA A 74 1.23 -3.12 41.01
N TYR A 75 0.66 -4.32 40.84
CA TYR A 75 0.02 -5.04 41.93
C TYR A 75 1.01 -5.45 43.04
N MET A 76 2.20 -5.90 42.68
CA MET A 76 3.24 -6.24 43.66
C MET A 76 3.73 -5.01 44.44
N ASP A 77 3.90 -3.88 43.77
CA ASP A 77 4.33 -2.62 44.39
C ASP A 77 3.24 -2.07 45.30
N TYR A 78 1.96 -2.16 44.91
CA TYR A 78 0.83 -1.83 45.77
C TYR A 78 0.88 -2.58 47.10
N ARG A 79 1.13 -3.90 47.03
CA ARG A 79 1.16 -4.75 48.22
C ARG A 79 2.28 -4.37 49.18
N LYS A 80 3.40 -3.84 48.67
CA LYS A 80 4.59 -3.51 49.47
C LYS A 80 4.61 -2.06 49.96
N HIS A 81 4.20 -1.12 49.11
CA HIS A 81 4.41 0.31 49.31
C HIS A 81 3.10 1.09 49.47
N GLY A 82 1.93 0.45 49.26
CA GLY A 82 0.62 1.09 49.39
C GLY A 82 0.29 2.13 48.31
N GLN A 83 1.17 2.30 47.32
CA GLN A 83 1.02 3.23 46.20
C GLN A 83 1.13 2.47 44.87
N ILE A 84 0.36 2.90 43.87
CA ILE A 84 0.43 2.36 42.51
C ILE A 84 0.69 3.48 41.52
N GLU A 85 1.71 3.28 40.68
CA GLU A 85 1.89 4.06 39.47
C GLU A 85 1.07 3.47 38.33
N TRP A 86 -0.12 4.03 38.10
CA TRP A 86 -1.04 3.57 37.04
C TRP A 86 -0.68 4.09 35.65
N ALA A 87 0.05 5.20 35.56
CA ALA A 87 0.33 5.87 34.28
C ALA A 87 1.04 4.95 33.26
N PRO A 88 2.09 4.17 33.62
CA PRO A 88 2.73 3.27 32.67
C PRO A 88 1.79 2.19 32.13
N ALA A 89 0.93 1.62 32.98
CA ALA A 89 -0.05 0.62 32.57
C ALA A 89 -1.11 1.23 31.64
N ALA A 90 -1.57 2.45 31.92
CA ALA A 90 -2.54 3.16 31.09
C ALA A 90 -1.99 3.49 29.70
N ILE A 91 -0.72 3.92 29.60
CA ILE A 91 -0.07 4.21 28.31
C ILE A 91 0.07 2.94 27.47
N LEU A 92 0.52 1.83 28.09
CA LEU A 92 0.62 0.54 27.40
C LEU A 92 -0.75 0.04 26.93
N PHE A 93 -1.79 0.22 27.75
CA PHE A 93 -3.16 -0.12 27.39
C PHE A 93 -3.67 0.70 26.21
N ALA A 94 -3.47 2.03 26.24
CA ALA A 94 -3.84 2.90 25.13
C ALA A 94 -3.12 2.51 23.83
N GLY A 95 -1.82 2.17 23.91
CA GLY A 95 -1.05 1.66 22.79
C GLY A 95 -1.59 0.34 22.24
N LEU A 96 -1.94 -0.60 23.11
CA LEU A 96 -2.53 -1.89 22.71
C LEU A 96 -3.88 -1.70 22.01
N VAL A 97 -4.76 -0.88 22.60
CA VAL A 97 -6.06 -0.54 21.99
C VAL A 97 -5.86 0.11 20.63
N PHE A 98 -4.96 1.08 20.52
CA PHE A 98 -4.64 1.72 19.24
C PHE A 98 -4.16 0.69 18.19
N SER A 99 -3.22 -0.18 18.56
CA SER A 99 -2.66 -1.19 17.65
C SER A 99 -3.73 -2.17 17.15
N LEU A 100 -4.68 -2.58 17.99
CA LEU A 100 -5.78 -3.45 17.62
C LEU A 100 -6.76 -2.81 16.61
N PHE A 101 -7.01 -1.50 16.73
CA PHE A 101 -7.93 -0.79 15.85
C PHE A 101 -7.26 -0.21 14.60
N ALA A 102 -5.93 -0.01 14.62
CA ALA A 102 -5.19 0.57 13.51
C ALA A 102 -5.37 -0.15 12.16
N PRO A 103 -5.37 -1.50 12.06
CA PRO A 103 -5.61 -2.22 10.81
C PRO A 103 -6.93 -1.87 10.12
N MET A 104 -7.94 -1.43 10.87
CA MET A 104 -9.26 -1.10 10.33
C MET A 104 -9.29 0.27 9.63
N TYR A 105 -8.47 1.22 10.10
CA TYR A 105 -8.57 2.63 9.67
C TYR A 105 -7.35 3.13 8.91
N VAL A 106 -6.15 2.59 9.16
CA VAL A 106 -4.89 3.13 8.62
C VAL A 106 -4.88 3.16 7.09
N TRP A 107 -5.45 2.15 6.43
CA TRP A 107 -5.48 2.05 4.98
C TRP A 107 -6.36 3.12 4.33
N GLN A 108 -7.47 3.48 4.97
CA GLN A 108 -8.34 4.56 4.51
C GLN A 108 -7.63 5.91 4.60
N ILE A 109 -6.83 6.13 5.64
CA ILE A 109 -6.07 7.37 5.85
C ILE A 109 -4.95 7.51 4.81
N VAL A 110 -4.27 6.40 4.48
CA VAL A 110 -3.13 6.39 3.54
C VAL A 110 -3.58 6.34 2.06
N GLY A 111 -4.87 6.10 1.79
CA GLY A 111 -5.42 6.05 0.43
C GLY A 111 -5.12 4.74 -0.30
N ILE A 112 -5.12 3.62 0.43
CA ILE A 112 -4.90 2.25 -0.09
C ILE A 112 -6.14 1.38 0.11
#